data_AF-A0A182W0G2-F1
#
_entry.id   AF-A0A182W0G2-F1
#
_cell.length_a   1.000
_cell.length_b   1.000
_cell.length_c   1.000
_cell.angle_alpha   90.00
_cell.angle_beta   90.00
_cell.angle_gamma   90.00
#
_symmetry.space_group_name_H-M   'P 1'
#
loop_
_entity.id
_entity.type
_entity.pdbx_description
1 polymer ?
#
loop_
_entity_poly.entity_id
_entity_poly.type
_entity_poly.pdbx_seq_one_letter_code
_entity_poly.pdbx_strand_id
1 'polypeptide(L)'
;MKCDAVIEKIKARVAAIDPNGPRKVLGVFQLNIEAADGMHEIIVDLKGLKVSDGKASSPDVVINLKDEDFIAIGTKQIPVKDAVAQGKVSMTGDQNLFQALCALGHVAAVQEPQSVVMSLETVIEKVKARVAAVDPNGPRKVLGVFQFNIKTASGVEHYVIDLKQLKVEKGTTTTADVTVTLSVDDLIAVSARTLSVGDALTQGKLEIQGDATLAAKLAEVI
;
A
#
# COMPACT_ATOMS: atom_id res chain seq x y z
N MET A 1 -13.59 4.83 27.82
CA MET A 1 -13.26 5.32 26.45
C MET A 1 -14.14 4.59 25.43
N LYS A 2 -14.42 5.13 24.24
CA LYS A 2 -15.36 4.42 23.32
C LYS A 2 -14.78 3.11 22.79
N CYS A 3 -13.45 2.95 22.81
CA CYS A 3 -12.77 1.75 22.34
C CYS A 3 -12.60 0.62 23.37
N ASP A 4 -13.24 0.67 24.55
CA ASP A 4 -13.14 -0.39 25.58
C ASP A 4 -13.39 -1.79 24.99
N ALA A 5 -14.38 -1.93 24.11
CA ALA A 5 -14.69 -3.19 23.43
C ALA A 5 -13.58 -3.67 22.47
N VAL A 6 -12.78 -2.75 21.91
CA VAL A 6 -11.62 -3.09 21.07
C VAL A 6 -10.47 -3.60 21.94
N ILE A 7 -10.24 -2.97 23.09
CA ILE A 7 -9.21 -3.37 24.05
C ILE A 7 -9.50 -4.78 24.57
N GLU A 8 -10.74 -5.08 24.95
CA GLU A 8 -11.15 -6.42 25.40
C GLU A 8 -10.94 -7.49 24.32
N LYS A 9 -11.20 -7.16 23.05
CA LYS A 9 -10.88 -8.06 21.93
C LYS A 9 -9.38 -8.31 21.78
N ILE A 10 -8.55 -7.28 21.99
CA ILE A 10 -7.10 -7.42 21.95
C ILE A 10 -6.62 -8.30 23.11
N LYS A 11 -7.11 -8.06 24.34
CA LYS A 11 -6.83 -8.90 25.52
C LYS A 11 -7.16 -10.37 25.24
N ALA A 12 -8.37 -10.64 24.75
CA ALA A 12 -8.80 -12.00 24.42
C ALA A 12 -7.92 -12.64 23.34
N ARG A 13 -7.55 -11.88 22.30
CA ARG A 13 -6.70 -12.38 21.21
C ARG A 13 -5.27 -12.64 21.66
N VAL A 14 -4.69 -11.77 22.49
CA VAL A 14 -3.33 -11.95 23.05
C VAL A 14 -3.30 -13.17 23.98
N ALA A 15 -4.31 -13.33 24.83
CA ALA A 15 -4.43 -14.49 25.73
C ALA A 15 -4.62 -15.82 24.97
N ALA A 16 -5.19 -15.78 23.77
CA ALA A 16 -5.39 -16.96 22.92
C ALA A 16 -4.15 -17.36 22.08
N ILE A 17 -3.06 -16.58 22.12
CA ILE A 17 -1.82 -16.92 21.40
C ILE A 17 -1.16 -18.13 22.07
N ASP A 18 -0.82 -19.15 21.28
CA ASP A 18 -0.02 -20.28 21.77
C ASP A 18 1.40 -19.81 22.13
N PRO A 19 1.81 -19.88 23.42
CA PRO A 19 3.13 -19.45 23.85
C PRO A 19 4.28 -20.27 23.24
N ASN A 20 4.00 -21.52 22.83
CA ASN A 20 4.97 -22.45 22.23
C ASN A 20 4.90 -22.48 20.70
N GLY A 21 3.91 -21.79 20.11
CA GLY A 21 3.74 -21.68 18.68
C GLY A 21 4.73 -20.71 18.01
N PRO A 22 4.85 -20.75 16.67
CA PRO A 22 5.70 -19.81 15.94
C PRO A 22 5.15 -18.38 16.05
N ARG A 23 5.81 -17.54 16.87
CA ARG A 23 5.44 -16.13 17.06
C ARG A 23 6.27 -15.23 16.14
N LYS A 24 5.59 -14.57 15.21
CA LYS A 24 6.20 -13.62 14.26
C LYS A 24 6.53 -12.26 14.87
N VAL A 25 5.91 -11.92 15.99
CA VAL A 25 6.08 -10.63 16.67
C VAL A 25 6.30 -10.89 18.14
N LEU A 26 7.44 -10.43 18.64
CA LEU A 26 7.85 -10.54 20.04
C LEU A 26 8.30 -9.15 20.48
N GLY A 27 7.38 -8.41 21.09
CA GLY A 27 7.55 -6.99 21.36
C GLY A 27 6.68 -6.51 22.50
N VAL A 28 7.11 -5.44 23.16
CA VAL A 28 6.32 -4.66 24.11
C VAL A 28 5.92 -3.36 23.40
N PHE A 29 4.61 -3.19 23.19
CA PHE A 29 4.04 -2.03 22.53
C PHE A 29 3.33 -1.17 23.56
N GLN A 30 3.48 0.15 23.45
CA GLN A 30 2.68 1.11 24.18
C GLN A 30 1.72 1.80 23.21
N LEU A 31 0.42 1.74 23.51
CA LEU A 31 -0.62 2.49 22.82
C LEU A 31 -0.95 3.73 23.64
N ASN A 32 -0.85 4.90 23.03
CA ASN A 32 -1.28 6.19 23.59
C ASN A 32 -2.53 6.62 22.85
N ILE A 33 -3.68 6.39 23.47
CA ILE A 33 -4.99 6.66 22.87
C ILE A 33 -5.51 7.99 23.40
N GLU A 34 -5.58 8.99 22.53
CA GLU A 34 -6.17 10.28 22.83
C GLU A 34 -7.70 10.19 22.74
N ALA A 35 -8.37 10.32 23.88
CA ALA A 35 -9.83 10.32 24.00
C ALA A 35 -10.32 11.63 24.61
N ALA A 36 -11.65 11.85 24.60
CA ALA A 36 -12.26 13.07 25.12
C ALA A 36 -12.06 13.26 26.64
N ASP A 37 -11.88 12.16 27.37
CA ASP A 37 -11.64 12.11 28.82
C ASP A 37 -10.14 12.13 29.19
N GLY A 38 -9.24 12.09 28.20
CA GLY A 38 -7.80 12.21 28.39
C GLY A 38 -6.98 11.22 27.56
N MET A 39 -5.68 11.16 27.87
CA MET A 39 -4.76 10.20 27.27
C MET A 39 -4.79 8.90 28.06
N HIS A 40 -5.08 7.79 27.37
CA HIS A 40 -5.06 6.45 27.94
C HIS A 40 -3.84 5.72 27.40
N GLU A 41 -2.95 5.33 28.30
CA GLU A 41 -1.76 4.55 27.97
C GLU A 41 -2.05 3.07 28.22
N ILE A 42 -1.79 2.21 27.23
CA ILE A 42 -1.99 0.76 27.32
C ILE A 42 -0.72 0.05 26.89
N ILE A 43 -0.31 -0.94 27.66
CA ILE A 43 0.82 -1.82 27.37
C ILE A 43 0.29 -3.11 26.75
N VAL A 44 0.82 -3.47 25.59
CA VAL A 44 0.60 -4.76 24.92
C VAL A 44 1.94 -5.49 24.86
N ASP A 45 2.13 -6.45 25.76
CA ASP A 45 3.31 -7.30 25.82
C ASP A 45 3.05 -8.62 25.08
N LEU A 46 3.60 -8.76 23.88
CA LEU A 46 3.53 -9.99 23.08
C LEU A 46 4.63 -10.99 23.43
N LYS A 47 5.63 -10.60 24.25
CA LYS A 47 6.63 -11.51 24.81
C LYS A 47 5.99 -12.31 25.96
N GLY A 48 5.36 -11.59 26.89
CA GLY A 48 4.64 -12.13 28.05
C GLY A 48 3.16 -12.47 27.81
N LEU A 49 2.62 -12.20 26.62
CA LEU A 49 1.21 -12.41 26.25
C LEU A 49 0.23 -11.75 27.23
N LYS A 50 0.48 -10.48 27.56
CA LYS A 50 -0.29 -9.71 28.51
C LYS A 50 -0.64 -8.33 27.96
N VAL A 51 -1.83 -7.86 28.31
CA VAL A 51 -2.24 -6.47 28.07
C VAL A 51 -2.59 -5.85 29.42
N SER A 52 -2.10 -4.64 29.68
CA SER A 52 -2.33 -3.92 30.94
C SER A 52 -2.38 -2.42 30.72
N ASP A 53 -3.18 -1.72 31.51
CA ASP A 53 -3.23 -0.26 31.51
C ASP A 53 -1.96 0.35 32.11
N GLY A 54 -1.57 1.51 31.60
CA GLY A 54 -0.43 2.30 32.05
C GLY A 54 0.67 2.46 31.01
N LYS A 55 1.77 3.06 31.47
CA LYS A 55 2.94 3.38 30.66
C LYS A 55 4.00 2.29 30.75
N ALA A 56 4.50 1.84 29.61
CA ALA A 56 5.63 0.93 29.60
C ALA A 56 6.90 1.67 30.02
N SER A 57 7.72 1.06 30.89
CA SER A 57 9.02 1.62 31.28
C SER A 57 10.04 1.58 30.14
N SER A 58 9.91 0.59 29.25
CA SER A 58 10.79 0.37 28.10
C SER A 58 10.01 -0.26 26.93
N PRO A 59 9.12 0.49 26.27
CA PRO A 59 8.42 0.00 25.09
C PRO A 59 9.40 -0.16 23.92
N ASP A 60 9.27 -1.25 23.17
CA ASP A 60 9.98 -1.43 21.89
C ASP A 60 9.37 -0.49 20.82
N VAL A 61 8.05 -0.25 20.90
CA VAL A 61 7.29 0.63 20.01
C VAL A 61 6.26 1.41 20.81
N VAL A 62 6.15 2.72 20.54
CA VAL A 62 5.07 3.58 21.03
C VAL A 62 4.21 3.99 19.85
N ILE A 63 2.89 3.85 19.97
CA ILE A 63 1.90 4.16 18.93
C ILE A 63 0.96 5.20 19.50
N ASN A 64 0.82 6.35 18.83
CA ASN A 64 -0.13 7.39 19.23
C ASN A 64 -1.22 7.55 18.17
N LEU A 65 -2.47 7.58 18.63
CA LEU A 65 -3.67 7.63 17.79
C LEU A 65 -4.88 8.11 18.62
N LYS A 66 -5.95 8.54 17.94
CA LYS A 66 -7.19 8.95 18.61
C LYS A 66 -8.10 7.76 18.88
N ASP A 67 -8.98 7.90 19.87
CA ASP A 67 -10.00 6.89 20.24
C ASP A 67 -10.84 6.46 19.02
N GLU A 68 -11.27 7.41 18.18
CA GLU A 68 -12.06 7.14 16.98
C GLU A 68 -11.28 6.34 15.92
N ASP A 69 -10.02 6.70 15.69
CA ASP A 69 -9.15 6.02 14.73
C ASP A 69 -8.80 4.61 15.22
N PHE A 70 -8.57 4.44 16.52
CA PHE A 70 -8.35 3.13 17.12
C PHE A 70 -9.57 2.22 17.00
N ILE A 71 -10.79 2.75 17.14
CA ILE A 71 -12.02 2.00 16.87
C ILE A 71 -12.10 1.59 15.41
N ALA A 72 -11.87 2.53 14.48
CA ALA A 72 -11.92 2.25 13.05
C ALA A 72 -10.92 1.15 12.66
N ILE A 73 -9.72 1.15 13.24
CA ILE A 73 -8.71 0.10 13.06
C ILE A 73 -9.15 -1.22 13.70
N GLY A 74 -9.55 -1.19 14.97
CA GLY A 74 -9.92 -2.38 15.74
C GLY A 74 -11.17 -3.10 15.25
N THR A 75 -12.08 -2.35 14.62
CA THR A 75 -13.28 -2.86 13.93
C THR A 75 -13.04 -3.18 12.45
N LYS A 76 -11.81 -3.00 11.96
CA LYS A 76 -11.39 -3.24 10.57
C LYS A 76 -12.11 -2.37 9.53
N GLN A 77 -12.65 -1.21 9.93
CA GLN A 77 -13.21 -0.22 9.00
C GLN A 77 -12.11 0.48 8.20
N ILE A 78 -10.95 0.69 8.81
CA ILE A 78 -9.78 1.29 8.16
C ILE A 78 -8.58 0.34 8.37
N PRO A 79 -7.89 -0.09 7.30
CA PRO A 79 -6.62 -0.78 7.42
C PRO A 79 -5.56 0.08 8.13
N VAL A 80 -4.76 -0.53 9.03
CA VAL A 80 -3.70 0.20 9.77
C VAL A 80 -2.77 0.98 8.85
N LYS A 81 -2.38 0.39 7.72
CA LYS A 81 -1.54 1.02 6.69
C LYS A 81 -2.13 2.35 6.18
N ASP A 82 -3.43 2.41 5.98
CA ASP A 82 -4.12 3.60 5.46
C ASP A 82 -4.23 4.65 6.57
N ALA A 83 -4.44 4.23 7.82
CA ALA A 83 -4.43 5.13 8.97
C ALA A 83 -3.05 5.77 9.21
N VAL A 84 -1.96 5.01 9.01
CA VAL A 84 -0.58 5.54 9.04
C VAL A 84 -0.36 6.54 7.90
N ALA A 85 -0.74 6.19 6.67
CA ALA A 85 -0.59 7.08 5.51
C ALA A 85 -1.40 8.39 5.65
N GLN A 86 -2.56 8.33 6.31
CA GLN A 86 -3.40 9.49 6.63
C GLN A 86 -2.89 10.32 7.82
N GLY A 87 -1.79 9.92 8.47
CA GLY A 87 -1.25 10.61 9.66
C GLY A 87 -2.10 10.44 10.92
N LYS A 88 -3.07 9.51 10.93
CA LYS A 88 -3.94 9.20 12.07
C LYS A 88 -3.25 8.33 13.12
N VAL A 89 -2.24 7.59 12.68
CA VAL A 89 -1.36 6.79 13.55
C VAL A 89 0.05 7.32 13.41
N SER A 90 0.63 7.74 14.53
CA SER A 90 2.06 8.02 14.63
C SER A 90 2.74 6.93 15.44
N MET A 91 4.00 6.63 15.14
CA MET A 91 4.78 5.67 15.92
C MET A 91 6.21 6.11 16.14
N THR A 92 6.79 5.69 17.26
CA THR A 92 8.21 5.81 17.57
C THR A 92 8.75 4.47 18.07
N GLY A 93 10.07 4.27 17.97
CA GLY A 93 10.72 3.01 18.34
C GLY A 93 11.03 2.11 17.13
N ASP A 94 10.95 0.79 17.32
CA ASP A 94 11.32 -0.21 16.32
C ASP A 94 10.29 -0.30 15.18
N GLN A 95 10.65 0.27 14.03
CA GLN A 95 9.83 0.25 12.82
C GLN A 95 9.59 -1.16 12.28
N ASN A 96 10.58 -2.05 12.33
CA ASN A 96 10.42 -3.42 11.83
C ASN A 96 9.40 -4.17 12.66
N LEU A 97 9.43 -3.98 13.98
CA LEU A 97 8.50 -4.59 14.91
C LEU A 97 7.07 -4.06 14.75
N PHE A 98 6.92 -2.76 14.48
CA PHE A 98 5.63 -2.16 14.12
C PHE A 98 5.08 -2.70 12.80
N GLN A 99 5.92 -2.84 11.77
CA GLN A 99 5.49 -3.43 10.49
C GLN A 99 5.07 -4.89 10.66
N ALA A 100 5.81 -5.66 11.48
CA ALA A 100 5.46 -7.03 11.80
C ALA A 100 4.12 -7.11 12.57
N LEU A 101 3.84 -6.16 13.48
CA LEU A 101 2.55 -6.04 14.15
C LEU A 101 1.42 -5.71 13.17
N CYS A 102 1.63 -4.78 12.24
CA CYS A 102 0.65 -4.42 11.22
C CYS A 102 0.26 -5.63 10.35
N ALA A 103 1.23 -6.51 10.06
CA ALA A 103 1.00 -7.74 9.31
C ALA A 103 0.11 -8.76 10.08
N LEU A 104 0.10 -8.74 11.41
CA LEU A 104 -0.77 -9.62 12.23
C LEU A 104 -2.26 -9.25 12.17
N GLY A 105 -2.61 -8.03 11.77
CA GLY A 105 -4.02 -7.62 11.60
C GLY A 105 -4.77 -8.37 10.49
N HIS A 106 -4.04 -9.06 9.61
CA HIS A 106 -4.53 -9.72 8.40
C HIS A 106 -4.77 -11.24 8.52
N VAL A 107 -5.20 -11.76 9.68
CA VAL A 107 -5.48 -13.21 9.78
C VAL A 107 -6.92 -13.55 9.37
N ALA A 108 -7.10 -13.80 8.08
CA ALA A 108 -7.99 -14.83 7.50
C ALA A 108 -7.81 -14.86 5.97
N ALA A 109 -6.62 -15.19 5.50
CA ALA A 109 -6.38 -15.84 4.21
C ALA A 109 -4.96 -16.39 4.20
N VAL A 110 -4.83 -17.54 3.56
CA VAL A 110 -3.65 -18.39 3.43
C VAL A 110 -2.44 -17.61 2.89
N GLN A 111 -1.22 -18.05 3.23
CA GLN A 111 0.02 -17.48 2.70
C GLN A 111 0.03 -17.48 1.16
N GLU A 112 0.10 -16.29 0.57
CA GLU A 112 0.63 -16.00 -0.77
C GLU A 112 1.56 -14.77 -0.68
N PRO A 113 2.58 -14.64 -1.55
CA PRO A 113 3.73 -13.77 -1.36
C PRO A 113 3.34 -12.28 -1.25
N GLN A 114 4.06 -11.58 -0.37
CA GLN A 114 3.99 -10.15 -0.05
C GLN A 114 3.08 -9.31 -0.96
N SER A 115 1.88 -9.01 -0.49
CA SER A 115 1.05 -7.94 -1.03
C SER A 115 1.68 -6.60 -0.68
N VAL A 116 2.67 -6.20 -1.49
CA VAL A 116 2.97 -4.78 -1.67
C VAL A 116 1.64 -4.15 -2.03
N VAL A 117 1.08 -3.30 -1.16
CA VAL A 117 0.16 -2.27 -1.63
C VAL A 117 0.96 -1.54 -2.68
N MET A 118 0.70 -1.86 -3.95
CA MET A 118 1.37 -1.24 -5.07
C MET A 118 1.02 0.24 -4.99
N SER A 119 1.88 1.03 -4.35
CA SER A 119 1.83 2.47 -4.47
C SER A 119 2.09 2.83 -5.93
N LEU A 120 1.61 3.99 -6.36
CA LEU A 120 1.96 4.51 -7.68
C LEU A 120 3.48 4.46 -7.90
N GLU A 121 4.27 4.83 -6.90
CA GLU A 121 5.73 4.75 -6.93
C GLU A 121 6.24 3.34 -7.24
N THR A 122 5.70 2.32 -6.56
CA THR A 122 6.03 0.91 -6.82
C THR A 122 5.73 0.51 -8.26
N VAL A 123 4.56 0.92 -8.78
CA VAL A 123 4.17 0.61 -10.16
C VAL A 123 5.12 1.28 -11.14
N ILE A 124 5.46 2.55 -10.91
CA ILE A 124 6.41 3.29 -11.74
C ILE A 124 7.81 2.68 -11.69
N GLU A 125 8.28 2.20 -10.54
CA GLU A 125 9.55 1.47 -10.43
C GLU A 125 9.53 0.16 -11.22
N LYS A 126 8.43 -0.60 -11.17
CA LYS A 126 8.28 -1.81 -11.99
C LYS A 126 8.28 -1.50 -13.48
N VAL A 127 7.61 -0.42 -13.88
CA VAL A 127 7.62 0.06 -15.28
C VAL A 127 9.04 0.44 -15.69
N LYS A 128 9.77 1.23 -14.87
CA LYS A 128 11.18 1.56 -15.11
C LYS A 128 12.05 0.32 -15.27
N ALA A 129 11.91 -0.66 -14.37
CA ALA A 129 12.66 -1.90 -14.44
C ALA A 129 12.34 -2.70 -15.72
N ARG A 130 11.05 -2.76 -16.11
CA ARG A 130 10.62 -3.45 -17.33
C ARG A 130 11.15 -2.76 -18.59
N VAL A 131 11.12 -1.44 -18.65
CA VAL A 131 11.66 -0.64 -19.76
C VAL A 131 13.17 -0.79 -19.85
N ALA A 132 13.88 -0.74 -18.73
CA ALA A 132 15.34 -0.94 -18.68
C ALA A 132 15.77 -2.37 -19.04
N ALA A 133 14.90 -3.37 -18.81
CA ALA A 133 15.14 -4.76 -19.19
C ALA A 133 14.89 -5.03 -20.69
N VAL A 134 14.37 -4.07 -21.46
CA VAL A 134 14.22 -4.23 -22.91
C VAL A 134 15.60 -4.16 -23.55
N ASP A 135 15.97 -5.19 -24.32
CA ASP A 135 17.20 -5.17 -25.12
C ASP A 135 17.12 -4.07 -26.19
N PRO A 136 17.99 -3.05 -26.15
CA PRO A 136 18.01 -1.98 -27.16
C PRO A 136 18.28 -2.49 -28.58
N ASN A 137 19.01 -3.60 -28.69
CA ASN A 137 19.42 -4.23 -29.95
C ASN A 137 18.52 -5.41 -30.35
N GLY A 138 17.57 -5.78 -29.49
CA GLY A 138 16.60 -6.84 -29.73
C GLY A 138 15.45 -6.40 -30.65
N PRO A 139 14.62 -7.35 -31.11
CA PRO A 139 13.44 -7.03 -31.92
C PRO A 139 12.42 -6.26 -31.08
N ARG A 140 12.34 -4.93 -31.29
CA ARG A 140 11.39 -4.06 -30.61
C ARG A 140 10.12 -3.90 -31.45
N LYS A 141 9.01 -4.43 -30.94
CA LYS A 141 7.67 -4.28 -31.58
C LYS A 141 7.09 -2.87 -31.39
N VAL A 142 7.48 -2.18 -30.32
CA VAL A 142 6.93 -0.88 -29.93
C VAL A 142 8.06 0.15 -29.86
N LEU A 143 7.99 1.15 -30.73
CA LEU A 143 8.95 2.26 -30.81
C LEU A 143 8.15 3.56 -30.83
N GLY A 144 7.80 4.06 -29.64
CA GLY A 144 6.91 5.20 -29.46
C GLY A 144 7.20 5.93 -28.15
N VAL A 145 6.77 7.19 -28.08
CA VAL A 145 6.72 7.99 -26.86
C VAL A 145 5.28 8.00 -26.34
N PHE A 146 5.09 7.57 -25.10
CA PHE A 146 3.78 7.42 -24.48
C PHE A 146 3.64 8.39 -23.31
N GLN A 147 2.61 9.24 -23.35
CA GLN A 147 2.22 10.06 -22.22
C GLN A 147 1.22 9.29 -21.37
N PHE A 148 1.49 9.15 -20.07
CA PHE A 148 0.57 8.59 -19.08
C PHE A 148 0.03 9.71 -18.19
N ASN A 149 -1.29 9.81 -18.11
CA ASN A 149 -2.02 10.70 -17.23
C ASN A 149 -2.76 9.85 -16.20
N ILE A 150 -2.20 9.78 -15.00
CA ILE A 150 -2.66 8.87 -13.94
C ILE A 150 -3.51 9.68 -12.97
N LYS A 151 -4.83 9.42 -12.97
CA LYS A 151 -5.78 10.05 -12.06
C LYS A 151 -5.58 9.45 -10.66
N THR A 152 -5.17 10.27 -9.69
CA THR A 152 -5.04 9.92 -8.27
C THR A 152 -6.05 10.71 -7.44
N ALA A 153 -6.23 10.35 -6.17
CA ALA A 153 -7.10 11.10 -5.26
C ALA A 153 -6.61 12.54 -5.02
N SER A 154 -5.31 12.82 -5.21
CA SER A 154 -4.68 14.12 -4.98
C SER A 154 -4.54 14.96 -6.26
N GLY A 155 -4.91 14.43 -7.43
CA GLY A 155 -4.76 15.09 -8.72
C GLY A 155 -4.28 14.15 -9.82
N VAL A 156 -3.89 14.70 -10.96
CA VAL A 156 -3.36 13.91 -12.09
C VAL A 156 -1.84 13.91 -12.03
N GLU A 157 -1.23 12.73 -11.97
CA GLU A 157 0.20 12.57 -12.13
C GLU A 157 0.55 12.26 -13.58
N HIS A 158 1.58 12.93 -14.08
CA HIS A 158 1.99 12.84 -15.47
C HIS A 158 3.33 12.13 -15.59
N TYR A 159 3.41 11.16 -16.49
CA TYR A 159 4.63 10.42 -16.79
C TYR A 159 4.83 10.30 -18.30
N VAL A 160 6.08 10.38 -18.73
CA VAL A 160 6.49 10.15 -20.11
C VAL A 160 7.29 8.85 -20.17
N ILE A 161 6.84 7.91 -20.97
CA ILE A 161 7.52 6.65 -21.24
C ILE A 161 8.01 6.67 -22.68
N ASP A 162 9.31 6.88 -22.87
CA ASP A 162 9.96 6.83 -24.16
C ASP A 162 10.52 5.43 -24.42
N LEU A 163 9.86 4.63 -25.25
CA LEU A 163 10.34 3.30 -25.64
C LEU A 163 11.36 3.34 -26.81
N LYS A 164 11.57 4.51 -27.42
CA LYS A 164 12.66 4.72 -28.39
C LYS A 164 13.99 4.81 -27.64
N GLN A 165 14.01 5.58 -26.55
CA GLN A 165 15.17 5.80 -25.67
C GLN A 165 15.22 4.88 -24.44
N LEU A 166 14.18 4.08 -24.19
CA LEU A 166 14.02 3.24 -23.00
C LEU A 166 14.11 4.04 -21.68
N LYS A 167 13.40 5.16 -21.63
CA LYS A 167 13.41 6.09 -20.50
C LYS A 167 12.01 6.31 -19.96
N VAL A 168 11.91 6.50 -18.64
CA VAL A 168 10.67 6.87 -17.96
C VAL A 168 10.93 8.11 -17.10
N GLU A 169 10.19 9.18 -17.35
CA GLU A 169 10.32 10.46 -16.68
C GLU A 169 8.99 10.95 -16.12
N LYS A 170 9.02 11.71 -15.04
CA LYS A 170 7.84 12.39 -14.50
C LYS A 170 7.69 13.72 -15.21
N GLY A 171 6.49 14.01 -15.73
CA GLY A 171 6.18 15.22 -16.47
C GLY A 171 5.23 15.00 -17.64
N THR A 172 5.06 16.05 -18.44
CA THR A 172 4.27 16.03 -19.67
C THR A 172 5.18 16.21 -20.89
N THR A 173 4.77 15.64 -22.02
CA THR A 173 5.38 15.93 -23.32
C THR A 173 4.32 16.34 -24.33
N THR A 174 4.67 17.25 -25.23
CA THR A 174 3.82 17.66 -26.36
C THR A 174 4.05 16.80 -27.61
N THR A 175 5.05 15.93 -27.59
CA THR A 175 5.45 15.06 -28.72
C THR A 175 5.13 13.58 -28.49
N ALA A 176 4.15 13.29 -27.63
CA ALA A 176 3.69 11.92 -27.42
C ALA A 176 3.03 11.35 -28.68
N ASP A 177 3.43 10.14 -29.07
CA ASP A 177 2.77 9.38 -30.14
C ASP A 177 1.41 8.86 -29.66
N VAL A 178 1.31 8.51 -28.37
CA VAL A 178 0.09 8.01 -27.72
C VAL A 178 -0.05 8.63 -26.33
N THR A 179 -1.25 9.07 -25.99
CA THR A 179 -1.62 9.50 -24.64
C THR A 179 -2.58 8.50 -24.03
N VAL A 180 -2.24 8.00 -22.85
CA VAL A 180 -3.03 7.05 -22.06
C VAL A 180 -3.49 7.74 -20.79
N THR A 181 -4.79 7.70 -20.52
CA THR A 181 -5.37 8.24 -19.28
C THR A 181 -6.11 7.15 -18.53
N LEU A 182 -5.77 6.95 -17.25
CA LEU A 182 -6.37 5.91 -16.40
C LEU A 182 -6.24 6.28 -14.92
N SER A 183 -6.99 5.62 -14.04
CA SER A 183 -6.84 5.79 -12.59
C SER A 183 -5.63 5.03 -12.04
N VAL A 184 -5.14 5.42 -10.87
CA VAL A 184 -4.08 4.67 -10.17
C VAL A 184 -4.51 3.23 -9.86
N ASP A 185 -5.77 3.02 -9.50
CA ASP A 185 -6.31 1.69 -9.18
C ASP A 185 -6.36 0.79 -10.43
N ASP A 186 -6.80 1.34 -11.56
CA ASP A 186 -6.82 0.60 -12.83
C ASP A 186 -5.40 0.32 -13.33
N LEU A 187 -4.47 1.27 -13.16
CA LEU A 187 -3.06 1.07 -13.48
C LEU A 187 -2.45 -0.06 -12.64
N ILE A 188 -2.77 -0.12 -11.35
CA ILE A 188 -2.34 -1.20 -10.46
C ILE A 188 -2.92 -2.53 -10.97
N ALA A 189 -4.21 -2.59 -11.29
CA ALA A 189 -4.86 -3.79 -11.79
C ALA A 189 -4.26 -4.28 -13.12
N VAL A 190 -3.94 -3.37 -14.04
CA VAL A 190 -3.25 -3.68 -15.29
C VAL A 190 -1.83 -4.19 -15.01
N SER A 191 -1.09 -3.53 -14.11
CA SER A 191 0.28 -3.95 -13.75
C SER A 191 0.33 -5.31 -13.02
N ALA A 192 -0.72 -5.64 -12.28
CA ALA A 192 -0.91 -6.91 -11.60
C ALA A 192 -1.46 -8.01 -12.53
N ARG A 193 -1.80 -7.68 -13.78
CA ARG A 193 -2.44 -8.57 -14.76
C ARG A 193 -3.80 -9.12 -14.33
N THR A 194 -4.44 -8.44 -13.38
CA THR A 194 -5.80 -8.76 -12.94
C THR A 194 -6.86 -8.06 -13.80
N LEU A 195 -6.45 -7.04 -14.57
CA LEU A 195 -7.24 -6.37 -15.59
C LEU A 195 -6.44 -6.31 -16.90
N SER A 196 -7.01 -6.80 -18.00
CA SER A 196 -6.38 -6.67 -19.31
C SER A 196 -6.58 -5.26 -19.88
N VAL A 197 -5.68 -4.81 -20.76
CA VAL A 197 -5.79 -3.49 -21.41
C VAL A 197 -7.05 -3.39 -22.28
N GLY A 198 -7.41 -4.48 -22.97
CA GLY A 198 -8.64 -4.56 -23.76
C GLY A 198 -9.90 -4.42 -22.89
N ASP A 199 -9.92 -5.09 -21.73
CA ASP A 199 -11.02 -4.97 -20.78
C ASP A 199 -11.09 -3.56 -20.17
N ALA A 200 -9.94 -2.96 -19.83
CA ALA A 200 -9.89 -1.60 -19.32
C ALA A 200 -10.43 -0.58 -20.34
N LEU A 201 -10.10 -0.75 -21.63
CA LEU A 201 -10.59 0.11 -22.71
C LEU A 201 -12.10 -0.05 -22.92
N THR A 202 -12.59 -1.30 -23.01
CA THR A 202 -14.02 -1.59 -23.22
C THR A 202 -14.89 -1.18 -22.03
N GLN A 203 -14.35 -1.23 -20.80
CA GLN A 203 -15.01 -0.74 -19.59
C GLN A 203 -14.92 0.79 -19.41
N GLY A 204 -14.21 1.51 -20.30
CA GLY A 204 -14.02 2.96 -20.19
C GLY A 204 -13.10 3.39 -19.03
N LYS A 205 -12.32 2.46 -18.47
CA LYS A 205 -11.34 2.70 -17.39
C LYS A 205 -10.00 3.21 -17.90
N LEU A 206 -9.75 3.01 -19.20
CA LEU A 206 -8.55 3.43 -19.88
C LEU A 206 -8.96 4.18 -21.14
N GLU A 207 -8.49 5.42 -21.27
CA GLU A 207 -8.68 6.26 -22.45
C GLU A 207 -7.36 6.32 -23.24
N ILE A 208 -7.44 6.18 -24.56
CA ILE A 208 -6.28 6.26 -25.46
C ILE A 208 -6.54 7.35 -26.50
N GLN A 209 -5.56 8.22 -26.70
CA GLN A 209 -5.53 9.22 -27.76
C GLN A 209 -4.21 9.12 -28.53
N GLY A 210 -4.21 9.48 -29.82
CA GLY A 210 -3.03 9.41 -30.69
C GLY A 210 -3.02 8.18 -31.60
N ASP A 211 -1.84 7.59 -31.82
CA ASP A 211 -1.68 6.45 -32.74
C ASP A 211 -2.26 5.14 -32.15
N ALA A 212 -3.44 4.75 -32.66
CA ALA A 212 -4.12 3.52 -32.27
C ALA A 212 -3.32 2.24 -32.58
N THR A 213 -2.50 2.25 -33.62
CA THR A 213 -1.66 1.08 -33.98
C THR A 213 -0.53 0.90 -32.97
N LEU A 214 0.11 2.00 -32.54
CA LEU A 214 1.12 1.96 -31.47
C LEU A 214 0.51 1.57 -30.13
N ALA A 215 -0.69 2.06 -29.82
CA ALA A 215 -1.41 1.68 -28.61
C ALA A 215 -1.75 0.18 -28.57
N ALA A 216 -2.24 -0.38 -29.69
CA ALA A 216 -2.52 -1.81 -29.80
C ALA A 216 -1.24 -2.66 -29.63
N LYS A 217 -0.14 -2.27 -30.27
CA LYS A 217 1.15 -2.94 -30.10
C LYS A 217 1.67 -2.87 -28.66
N LEU A 218 1.45 -1.76 -27.96
CA LEU A 218 1.78 -1.64 -26.55
C LEU A 218 0.94 -2.62 -25.71
N ALA A 219 -0.37 -2.72 -25.97
CA ALA A 219 -1.26 -3.64 -25.28
C ALA A 219 -0.86 -5.12 -25.45
N GLU A 220 -0.27 -5.52 -26.58
CA GLU A 220 0.20 -6.88 -26.82
C GLU A 220 1.44 -7.28 -25.98
N VAL A 221 2.21 -6.32 -25.48
CA VAL A 221 3.52 -6.59 -24.85
C VAL A 221 3.55 -6.38 -23.33
N ILE A 222 2.44 -5.94 -22.73
CA ILE A 222 2.30 -5.67 -21.29
C ILE A 222 1.52 -6.78 -20.57
#